data_AF-A0A496X7H4-F1
#
_entry.id   AF-A0A496X7H4-F1
#
_cell.length_a   1.000
_cell.length_b   1.000
_cell.length_c   1.000
_cell.angle_alpha   90.00
_cell.angle_beta   90.00
_cell.angle_gamma   90.00
#
_symmetry.space_group_name_H-M   'P 1'
#
loop_
_entity.id
_entity.type
_entity.pdbx_description
1 polymer ?
#
loop_
_entity_poly.entity_id
_entity_poly.type
_entity_poly.pdbx_seq_one_letter_code
_entity_poly.pdbx_strand_id
1 'polypeptide(L)'
;MKALLSMLLALLSVGHGLRVYGSTTDAYVDALQSDAVEQALWLDRGWMNLVHYKPLKLNPFRSQSATYSSFVDDERFFLADDGDTSPRAELLATLRGIFDRGQGDNHPQCRFPARLEWLSEQLNIDLDLLPSVDCPLYKQWRAMVSVGSVVLVFPAYHLNSPSSMFGHTLLRLDPSAEREHSDWLAYGVNFGANIPAGDNSLFYAYKGLTGGYPGQFIVAPYFKKIQEYNRVENRDIWEYPLNLTPSEAERLGTHLWELKDINFAYFFFLENCSYRLLELLEVARPTAELTDDYAVAAIPIDTVRSIDRAGFIREYRYRPSIASQFRFQLSTLPKSLHPLIIELAENSTIVERQEFLVLPENQQYRALQAAYNIVRYRQAKKGRDQASAKHSLVLLTALSTYPLHPPLEVPTPVPPEKSHESKRLTLTRGRENNDNFSEVGFRMAYHSLLDNRYGFLDGAQINIGSLAVRHYDDDTLKLERLDMADIISLTPKDDIFDSLSWRIYGGLERVNTKDERPLATHVTGGAGYAYDLWGSTAYALIDARLEHNREFNKSLELALGGEFGWLYQSQLGAGTIKASGLEFTGSEQRLNLSLGQDIVLSVNHSLRFRAIRRWYHDYTANEFSLSYHYFFR
;
A
#
# COMPACT_ATOMS: atom_id res chain seq x y z
N MET A 1 -25.41 -74.75 27.73
CA MET A 1 -24.48 -74.25 28.77
C MET A 1 -23.14 -73.73 28.19
N LYS A 2 -23.13 -73.10 27.00
CA LYS A 2 -21.94 -72.45 26.41
C LYS A 2 -22.26 -71.13 25.67
N ALA A 3 -23.47 -70.60 25.78
CA ALA A 3 -23.89 -69.34 25.14
C ALA A 3 -24.16 -68.19 26.12
N LEU A 4 -24.22 -68.46 27.43
CA LEU A 4 -24.44 -67.43 28.46
C LEU A 4 -23.14 -66.85 29.06
N LEU A 5 -21.98 -67.45 28.79
CA LEU A 5 -20.70 -67.00 29.35
C LEU A 5 -19.99 -65.96 28.47
N SER A 6 -20.35 -65.87 27.20
CA SER A 6 -19.74 -64.95 26.22
C SER A 6 -20.34 -63.55 26.25
N MET A 7 -21.55 -63.40 26.79
CA MET A 7 -22.26 -62.11 26.84
C MET A 7 -21.95 -61.32 28.13
N LEU A 8 -21.39 -61.97 29.17
CA LEU A 8 -20.96 -61.29 30.39
C LEU A 8 -19.52 -60.73 30.32
N LEU A 9 -18.71 -61.11 29.33
CA LEU A 9 -17.35 -60.55 29.15
C LEU A 9 -17.29 -59.33 28.21
N ALA A 10 -18.35 -59.07 27.42
CA ALA A 10 -18.40 -57.93 26.50
C ALA A 10 -19.01 -56.64 27.11
N LEU A 11 -19.51 -56.71 28.35
CA LEU A 11 -20.10 -55.59 29.09
C LEU A 11 -19.17 -54.98 30.16
N LEU A 12 -17.90 -55.41 30.21
CA LEU A 12 -16.91 -54.96 31.20
C LEU A 12 -15.73 -54.16 30.63
N SER A 13 -15.76 -53.78 29.35
CA SER A 13 -14.68 -53.02 28.71
C SER A 13 -15.05 -51.59 28.26
N VAL A 14 -16.18 -51.05 28.71
CA VAL A 14 -16.47 -49.60 28.64
C VAL A 14 -16.38 -49.01 30.05
N GLY A 15 -15.27 -49.25 30.72
CA GLY A 15 -14.81 -48.37 31.78
C GLY A 15 -14.06 -47.24 31.11
N HIS A 16 -14.74 -46.13 30.80
CA HIS A 16 -14.04 -44.85 30.76
C HIS A 16 -13.39 -44.71 32.14
N GLY A 17 -12.08 -44.88 32.18
CA GLY A 17 -11.30 -44.56 33.35
C GLY A 17 -11.43 -43.07 33.57
N LEU A 18 -12.45 -42.65 34.34
CA LEU A 18 -12.37 -41.48 35.17
C LEU A 18 -11.21 -41.73 36.13
N ARG A 19 -9.99 -41.44 35.65
CA ARG A 19 -8.87 -41.18 36.54
C ARG A 19 -9.24 -39.91 37.27
N VAL A 20 -9.88 -40.08 38.43
CA VAL A 20 -9.92 -39.06 39.47
C VAL A 20 -8.49 -38.95 39.97
N TYR A 21 -7.66 -38.23 39.23
CA TYR A 21 -6.49 -37.61 39.82
C TYR A 21 -7.06 -36.63 40.85
N GLY A 22 -6.66 -36.75 42.11
CA GLY A 22 -6.65 -35.58 42.97
C GLY A 22 -5.66 -34.61 42.34
N SER A 23 -6.11 -33.82 41.37
CA SER A 23 -5.21 -33.07 40.51
C SER A 23 -4.80 -31.81 41.25
N THR A 24 -3.54 -31.78 41.68
CA THR A 24 -2.85 -30.50 41.82
C THR A 24 -2.90 -29.79 40.47
N THR A 25 -2.99 -28.46 40.46
CA THR A 25 -2.98 -27.66 39.22
C THR A 25 -1.83 -28.07 38.29
N ASP A 26 -0.67 -28.40 38.84
CA ASP A 26 0.50 -28.87 38.08
C ASP A 26 0.23 -30.16 37.30
N ALA A 27 -0.46 -31.14 37.89
CA ALA A 27 -0.78 -32.40 37.21
C ALA A 27 -1.78 -32.18 36.05
N TYR A 28 -2.67 -31.19 36.19
CA TYR A 28 -3.58 -30.80 35.12
C TYR A 28 -2.85 -30.09 33.98
N VAL A 29 -1.95 -29.15 34.29
CA VAL A 29 -1.10 -28.47 33.31
C VAL A 29 -0.23 -29.47 32.54
N ASP A 30 0.38 -30.44 33.23
CA ASP A 30 1.21 -31.45 32.59
C ASP A 30 0.39 -32.35 31.64
N ALA A 31 -0.87 -32.64 31.97
CA ALA A 31 -1.79 -33.34 31.08
C ALA A 31 -2.10 -32.51 29.82
N LEU A 32 -2.44 -31.22 29.97
CA LEU A 32 -2.67 -30.32 28.84
C LEU A 32 -1.44 -30.20 27.93
N GLN A 33 -0.24 -30.11 28.52
CA GLN A 33 1.01 -30.10 27.77
C GLN A 33 1.24 -31.41 27.00
N SER A 34 0.91 -32.55 27.60
CA SER A 34 0.98 -33.85 26.93
C SER A 34 0.03 -33.93 25.74
N ASP A 35 -1.21 -33.47 25.91
CA ASP A 35 -2.23 -33.48 24.86
C ASP A 35 -1.84 -32.55 23.70
N ALA A 36 -1.34 -31.35 24.02
CA ALA A 36 -0.81 -30.42 23.02
C ALA A 36 0.36 -31.02 22.23
N VAL A 37 1.16 -31.88 22.86
CA VAL A 37 2.27 -32.59 22.22
C VAL A 37 1.82 -33.73 21.33
N GLU A 38 0.84 -34.52 21.78
CA GLU A 38 0.27 -35.59 20.98
C GLU A 38 -0.38 -35.06 19.69
N GLN A 39 -1.06 -33.91 19.80
CA GLN A 39 -1.71 -33.24 18.67
C GLN A 39 -0.74 -32.38 17.83
N ALA A 40 0.51 -32.20 18.27
CA ALA A 40 1.49 -31.31 17.67
C ALA A 40 0.95 -29.89 17.42
N LEU A 41 0.19 -29.34 18.38
CA LEU A 41 -0.50 -28.05 18.27
C LEU A 41 0.43 -26.88 17.92
N TRP A 42 1.73 -26.98 18.22
CA TRP A 42 2.68 -25.95 17.84
C TRP A 42 2.87 -25.82 16.33
N LEU A 43 2.46 -26.81 15.52
CA LEU A 43 2.44 -26.74 14.05
C LEU A 43 1.10 -26.26 13.49
N ASP A 44 0.08 -26.10 14.33
CA ASP A 44 -1.22 -25.60 13.89
C ASP A 44 -1.10 -24.15 13.40
N ARG A 45 -1.84 -23.82 12.34
CA ARG A 45 -1.80 -22.47 11.75
C ARG A 45 -2.27 -21.40 12.71
N GLY A 46 -3.27 -21.69 13.54
CA GLY A 46 -3.75 -20.74 14.55
C GLY A 46 -2.63 -20.35 15.51
N TRP A 47 -1.86 -21.33 16.00
CA TRP A 47 -0.69 -21.06 16.83
C TRP A 47 0.40 -20.29 16.09
N MET A 48 0.74 -20.76 14.89
CA MET A 48 1.79 -20.13 14.08
C MET A 48 1.47 -18.66 13.78
N ASN A 49 0.20 -18.34 13.49
CA ASN A 49 -0.25 -16.98 13.22
C ASN A 49 -0.27 -16.12 14.49
N LEU A 50 -0.75 -16.65 15.63
CA LEU A 50 -0.76 -15.93 16.91
C LEU A 50 0.63 -15.54 17.41
N VAL A 51 1.66 -16.32 17.04
CA VAL A 51 3.05 -16.06 17.45
C VAL A 51 3.91 -15.53 16.28
N HIS A 52 3.29 -15.29 15.12
CA HIS A 52 3.92 -14.73 13.92
C HIS A 52 5.12 -15.54 13.40
N TYR A 53 5.05 -16.87 13.48
CA TYR A 53 6.10 -17.75 12.94
C TYR A 53 5.98 -17.93 11.43
N LYS A 54 7.14 -17.95 10.75
CA LYS A 54 7.26 -18.46 9.39
C LYS A 54 8.35 -19.55 9.30
N PRO A 55 8.21 -20.50 8.37
CA PRO A 55 9.29 -21.41 8.07
C PRO A 55 10.47 -20.63 7.45
N LEU A 56 11.66 -20.78 8.00
CA LEU A 56 12.89 -20.31 7.36
C LEU A 56 13.02 -21.08 6.05
N LYS A 57 12.85 -20.40 4.90
CA LYS A 57 13.11 -20.99 3.59
C LYS A 57 14.61 -21.29 3.48
N LEU A 58 14.99 -22.52 3.80
CA LEU A 58 16.39 -22.96 3.83
C LEU A 58 16.97 -23.10 2.42
N ASN A 59 18.22 -22.66 2.33
CA ASN A 59 19.21 -22.94 1.30
C ASN A 59 19.06 -24.38 0.72
N PRO A 60 18.93 -24.57 -0.61
CA PRO A 60 18.60 -25.86 -1.25
C PRO A 60 19.59 -27.02 -1.02
N PHE A 61 20.65 -26.81 -0.21
CA PHE A 61 21.72 -27.78 0.06
C PHE A 61 21.75 -28.33 1.49
N ARG A 62 20.78 -28.03 2.36
CA ARG A 62 20.72 -28.63 3.71
C ARG A 62 19.39 -29.36 3.95
N SER A 63 19.47 -30.69 4.03
CA SER A 63 18.42 -31.57 4.54
C SER A 63 18.36 -31.48 6.06
N GLN A 64 17.63 -30.50 6.61
CA GLN A 64 17.23 -30.46 8.02
C GLN A 64 15.75 -30.08 8.14
N SER A 65 15.12 -30.52 9.23
CA SER A 65 13.76 -30.17 9.64
C SER A 65 13.53 -28.66 9.53
N ALA A 66 12.35 -28.23 9.04
CA ALA A 66 12.02 -26.82 8.88
C ALA A 66 12.25 -26.07 10.21
N THR A 67 13.21 -25.14 10.21
CA THR A 67 13.42 -24.23 11.34
C THR A 67 12.40 -23.10 11.21
N TYR A 68 11.69 -22.77 12.29
CA TYR A 68 10.75 -21.66 12.33
C TYR A 68 11.41 -20.45 13.00
N SER A 69 10.98 -19.26 12.61
CA SER A 69 11.39 -18.01 13.26
C SER A 69 10.21 -17.05 13.27
N SER A 70 9.99 -16.40 14.41
CA SER A 70 8.98 -15.36 14.55
C SER A 70 9.44 -14.07 13.91
N PHE A 71 8.50 -13.32 13.32
CA PHE A 71 8.77 -11.96 12.86
C PHE A 71 8.86 -10.92 13.98
N VAL A 72 8.45 -11.29 15.19
CA VAL A 72 8.54 -10.41 16.36
C VAL A 72 9.98 -10.38 16.85
N ASP A 73 10.59 -9.19 16.88
CA ASP A 73 11.98 -8.97 17.29
C ASP A 73 12.08 -8.47 18.76
N ASP A 74 11.05 -8.75 19.56
CA ASP A 74 10.92 -8.29 20.94
C ASP A 74 10.77 -9.45 21.92
N GLU A 75 11.78 -9.65 22.77
CA GLU A 75 11.80 -10.69 23.81
C GLU A 75 10.57 -10.60 24.76
N ARG A 76 9.98 -9.40 24.92
CA ARG A 76 8.78 -9.20 25.74
C ARG A 76 7.53 -9.84 25.15
N PHE A 77 7.55 -10.35 23.93
CA PHE A 77 6.42 -11.07 23.34
C PHE A 77 6.43 -12.58 23.67
N PHE A 78 7.58 -13.12 24.07
CA PHE A 78 7.74 -14.55 24.34
C PHE A 78 7.71 -14.84 25.84
N LEU A 79 7.32 -16.06 26.18
CA LEU A 79 7.36 -16.61 27.54
C LEU A 79 8.50 -17.61 27.70
N ALA A 80 8.90 -18.30 26.63
CA ALA A 80 10.09 -19.14 26.59
C ALA A 80 11.32 -18.33 26.15
N ASP A 81 12.49 -18.66 26.72
CA ASP A 81 13.77 -18.03 26.36
C ASP A 81 14.15 -18.24 24.89
N ASP A 82 13.78 -19.40 24.31
CA ASP A 82 13.94 -19.74 22.89
C ASP A 82 12.62 -19.60 22.11
N GLY A 83 11.66 -18.82 22.65
CA GLY A 83 10.33 -18.67 22.08
C GLY A 83 10.33 -18.04 20.69
N ASP A 84 11.32 -17.24 20.31
CA ASP A 84 11.42 -16.65 18.97
C ASP A 84 11.67 -17.68 17.85
N THR A 85 12.21 -18.84 18.18
CA THR A 85 12.67 -19.88 17.23
C THR A 85 12.09 -21.26 17.52
N SER A 86 11.40 -21.44 18.64
CA SER A 86 10.83 -22.70 19.09
C SER A 86 9.31 -22.59 19.33
N PRO A 87 8.47 -22.81 18.29
CA PRO A 87 7.01 -22.81 18.43
C PRO A 87 6.50 -23.74 19.53
N ARG A 88 7.19 -24.87 19.73
CA ARG A 88 6.86 -25.84 20.76
C ARG A 88 7.18 -25.32 22.15
N ALA A 89 8.37 -24.74 22.38
CA ALA A 89 8.74 -24.24 23.70
C ALA A 89 7.80 -23.12 24.12
N GLU A 90 7.49 -22.18 23.21
CA GLU A 90 6.59 -21.07 23.49
C GLU A 90 5.16 -21.54 23.82
N LEU A 91 4.65 -22.56 23.13
CA LEU A 91 3.32 -23.12 23.40
C LEU A 91 3.26 -23.72 24.81
N LEU A 92 4.27 -24.53 25.16
CA LEU A 92 4.32 -25.18 26.46
C LEU A 92 4.54 -24.16 27.59
N ALA A 93 5.38 -23.15 27.39
CA ALA A 93 5.57 -22.05 28.32
C ALA A 93 4.29 -21.24 28.51
N THR A 94 3.55 -20.98 27.43
CA THR A 94 2.24 -20.31 27.50
C THR A 94 1.24 -21.13 28.32
N LEU A 95 1.12 -22.44 28.07
CA LEU A 95 0.25 -23.33 28.84
C LEU A 95 0.60 -23.36 30.32
N ARG A 96 1.89 -23.35 30.70
CA ARG A 96 2.28 -23.31 32.11
C ARG A 96 1.98 -21.94 32.72
N GLY A 97 2.34 -20.86 32.02
CA GLY A 97 2.21 -19.49 32.51
C GLY A 97 0.77 -19.04 32.74
N ILE A 98 -0.22 -19.52 31.98
CA ILE A 98 -1.63 -19.16 32.22
C ILE A 98 -2.20 -19.71 33.53
N PHE A 99 -1.56 -20.72 34.14
CA PHE A 99 -1.93 -21.28 35.45
C PHE A 99 -1.06 -20.79 36.61
N ASP A 100 -0.13 -19.86 36.37
CA ASP A 100 0.70 -19.30 37.43
C ASP A 100 -0.15 -18.59 38.50
N ARG A 101 0.37 -18.55 39.73
CA ARG A 101 -0.32 -17.91 40.87
C ARG A 101 -0.14 -16.39 40.92
N GLY A 102 0.47 -15.80 39.89
CA GLY A 102 0.72 -14.37 39.79
C GLY A 102 -0.56 -13.55 39.64
N GLN A 103 -0.45 -12.22 39.75
CA GLN A 103 -1.58 -11.29 39.61
C GLN A 103 -1.16 -10.05 38.81
N GLY A 104 -2.16 -9.31 38.32
CA GLY A 104 -1.99 -8.05 37.60
C GLY A 104 -1.75 -8.21 36.10
N ASP A 105 -1.66 -7.08 35.38
CA ASP A 105 -1.67 -7.04 33.91
C ASP A 105 -0.50 -7.75 33.22
N ASN A 106 0.59 -8.06 33.96
CA ASN A 106 1.72 -8.82 33.44
C ASN A 106 1.52 -10.34 33.49
N HIS A 107 0.44 -10.82 34.11
CA HIS A 107 0.10 -12.24 34.12
C HIS A 107 -0.13 -12.73 32.67
N PRO A 108 0.28 -13.95 32.29
CA PRO A 108 0.09 -14.47 30.94
C PRO A 108 -1.36 -14.44 30.45
N GLN A 109 -2.36 -14.69 31.32
CA GLN A 109 -3.78 -14.52 30.97
C GLN A 109 -4.15 -13.08 30.56
N CYS A 110 -3.50 -12.07 31.16
CA CYS A 110 -3.73 -10.67 30.85
C CYS A 110 -2.91 -10.19 29.66
N ARG A 111 -1.70 -10.73 29.46
CA ARG A 111 -0.83 -10.39 28.32
C ARG A 111 -1.28 -11.04 27.03
N PHE A 112 -1.73 -12.30 27.11
CA PHE A 112 -2.03 -13.15 25.95
C PHE A 112 -3.45 -13.75 25.97
N PRO A 113 -4.51 -12.93 26.02
CA PRO A 113 -5.88 -13.40 26.02
C PRO A 113 -6.29 -14.14 24.72
N ALA A 114 -5.74 -13.78 23.56
CA ALA A 114 -6.03 -14.47 22.30
C ALA A 114 -5.39 -15.86 22.27
N ARG A 115 -4.16 -15.99 22.80
CA ARG A 115 -3.51 -17.30 22.96
C ARG A 115 -4.27 -18.19 23.94
N LEU A 116 -4.76 -17.62 25.06
CA LEU A 116 -5.59 -18.34 26.02
C LEU A 116 -6.90 -18.83 25.39
N GLU A 117 -7.60 -17.95 24.66
CA GLU A 117 -8.84 -18.30 23.97
C GLU A 117 -8.61 -19.46 22.99
N TRP A 118 -7.60 -19.36 22.14
CA TRP A 118 -7.26 -20.41 21.18
C TRP A 118 -6.87 -21.74 21.86
N LEU A 119 -6.01 -21.70 22.89
CA LEU A 119 -5.63 -22.91 23.64
C LEU A 119 -6.83 -23.56 24.33
N SER A 120 -7.75 -22.74 24.87
CA SER A 120 -8.97 -23.22 25.52
C SER A 120 -9.88 -23.94 24.52
N GLU A 121 -10.00 -23.42 23.29
CA GLU A 121 -10.73 -24.07 22.20
C GLU A 121 -10.08 -25.39 21.76
N GLN A 122 -8.76 -25.43 21.58
CA GLN A 122 -8.07 -26.62 21.07
C GLN A 122 -7.98 -27.76 22.10
N LEU A 123 -7.84 -27.44 23.38
CA LEU A 123 -7.61 -28.42 24.45
C LEU A 123 -8.81 -28.64 25.37
N ASN A 124 -9.93 -27.92 25.15
CA ASN A 124 -11.09 -27.90 26.05
C ASN A 124 -10.67 -27.64 27.51
N ILE A 125 -9.90 -26.56 27.73
CA ILE A 125 -9.42 -26.20 29.07
C ILE A 125 -10.61 -25.93 30.00
N ASP A 126 -10.58 -26.54 31.19
CA ASP A 126 -11.54 -26.29 32.24
C ASP A 126 -11.24 -24.93 32.88
N LEU A 127 -12.10 -23.95 32.57
CA LEU A 127 -11.94 -22.58 33.04
C LEU A 127 -12.09 -22.44 34.56
N ASP A 128 -12.74 -23.39 35.24
CA ASP A 128 -12.87 -23.38 36.70
C ASP A 128 -11.53 -23.71 37.40
N LEU A 129 -10.60 -24.34 36.68
CA LEU A 129 -9.25 -24.65 37.17
C LEU A 129 -8.24 -23.53 36.92
N LEU A 130 -8.61 -22.51 36.13
CA LEU A 130 -7.75 -21.34 35.92
C LEU A 130 -7.74 -20.46 37.18
N PRO A 131 -6.56 -19.90 37.55
CA PRO A 131 -6.52 -18.92 38.62
C PRO A 131 -7.31 -17.67 38.23
N SER A 132 -8.10 -17.14 39.15
CA SER A 132 -8.79 -15.86 38.97
C SER A 132 -7.76 -14.72 38.98
N VAL A 133 -7.59 -14.07 37.83
CA VAL A 133 -6.67 -12.93 37.66
C VAL A 133 -7.44 -11.69 37.22
N ASP A 134 -7.16 -10.56 37.86
CA ASP A 134 -7.71 -9.27 37.41
C ASP A 134 -6.79 -8.60 36.38
N CYS A 135 -7.35 -8.32 35.19
CA CYS A 135 -6.68 -7.67 34.07
C CYS A 135 -7.29 -6.29 33.80
N PRO A 136 -7.10 -5.29 34.68
CA PRO A 136 -7.77 -4.00 34.57
C PRO A 136 -7.44 -3.26 33.27
N LEU A 137 -6.20 -3.30 32.77
CA LEU A 137 -5.84 -2.61 31.53
C LEU A 137 -6.45 -3.28 30.30
N TYR A 138 -6.49 -4.62 30.28
CA TYR A 138 -7.16 -5.34 29.19
C TYR A 138 -8.68 -5.08 29.18
N LYS A 139 -9.32 -5.05 30.36
CA LYS A 139 -10.74 -4.69 30.48
C LYS A 139 -11.02 -3.27 29.97
N GLN A 140 -10.15 -2.31 30.30
CA GLN A 140 -10.24 -0.94 29.77
C GLN A 140 -10.07 -0.90 28.25
N TRP A 141 -9.09 -1.63 27.71
CA TRP A 141 -8.87 -1.75 26.28
C TRP A 141 -10.12 -2.27 25.56
N ARG A 142 -10.69 -3.38 26.04
CA ARG A 142 -11.90 -3.99 25.47
C ARG A 142 -13.13 -3.08 25.53
N ALA A 143 -13.22 -2.22 26.55
CA ALA A 143 -14.29 -1.23 26.63
C ALA A 143 -14.13 -0.10 25.59
N MET A 144 -12.90 0.29 25.28
CA MET A 144 -12.60 1.33 24.28
C MET A 144 -12.63 0.79 22.85
N VAL A 145 -11.99 -0.35 22.61
CA VAL A 145 -11.81 -0.97 21.29
C VAL A 145 -12.72 -2.20 21.20
N SER A 146 -14.01 -1.93 21.00
CA SER A 146 -15.00 -2.97 20.70
C SER A 146 -15.02 -3.25 19.20
N VAL A 147 -14.74 -4.49 18.80
CA VAL A 147 -14.65 -4.89 17.39
C VAL A 147 -15.78 -5.85 17.06
N GLY A 148 -16.78 -5.38 16.32
CA GLY A 148 -17.86 -6.20 15.78
C GLY A 148 -17.77 -6.41 14.27
N SER A 149 -17.11 -5.49 13.55
CA SER A 149 -16.77 -5.66 12.14
C SER A 149 -15.48 -4.94 11.78
N VAL A 150 -14.84 -5.40 10.70
CA VAL A 150 -13.57 -4.84 10.22
C VAL A 150 -13.74 -4.36 8.79
N VAL A 151 -13.19 -3.20 8.48
CA VAL A 151 -13.15 -2.63 7.14
C VAL A 151 -11.68 -2.44 6.75
N LEU A 152 -11.27 -3.00 5.61
CA LEU A 152 -9.98 -2.68 5.02
C LEU A 152 -10.08 -1.31 4.35
N VAL A 153 -9.10 -0.45 4.57
CA VAL A 153 -9.06 0.89 4.01
C VAL A 153 -7.78 1.05 3.18
N PHE A 154 -7.92 1.52 1.95
CA PHE A 154 -6.83 1.80 1.02
C PHE A 154 -6.89 3.26 0.56
N PRO A 155 -6.11 4.16 1.20
CA PRO A 155 -5.87 5.48 0.65
C PRO A 155 -5.08 5.37 -0.66
N ALA A 156 -5.66 5.88 -1.75
CA ALA A 156 -5.08 5.83 -3.09
C ALA A 156 -3.73 6.55 -3.17
N TYR A 157 -2.94 6.32 -4.22
CA TYR A 157 -1.55 6.79 -4.36
C TYR A 157 -1.38 8.30 -4.16
N HIS A 158 -0.26 8.73 -3.58
CA HIS A 158 0.11 10.15 -3.49
C HIS A 158 1.56 10.36 -3.93
N LEU A 159 1.74 10.63 -5.22
CA LEU A 159 3.06 10.70 -5.84
C LEU A 159 3.95 11.77 -5.21
N ASN A 160 3.39 12.93 -4.86
CA ASN A 160 4.15 14.06 -4.31
C ASN A 160 4.64 13.84 -2.86
N SER A 161 4.45 12.64 -2.30
CA SER A 161 5.05 12.21 -1.03
C SER A 161 5.66 10.81 -1.17
N PRO A 162 7.01 10.66 -1.12
CA PRO A 162 7.67 9.36 -1.27
C PRO A 162 7.18 8.28 -0.30
N SER A 163 6.81 8.63 0.93
CA SER A 163 6.29 7.69 1.94
C SER A 163 4.87 7.19 1.66
N SER A 164 4.11 7.90 0.82
CA SER A 164 2.71 7.60 0.48
C SER A 164 2.49 7.24 -1.00
N MET A 165 3.57 7.20 -1.78
CA MET A 165 3.55 7.05 -3.24
C MET A 165 2.94 5.74 -3.71
N PHE A 166 3.19 4.64 -2.99
CA PHE A 166 2.70 3.30 -3.33
C PHE A 166 1.27 3.01 -2.83
N GLY A 167 0.63 3.98 -2.17
CA GLY A 167 -0.52 3.70 -1.33
C GLY A 167 -0.10 2.98 -0.04
N HIS A 168 -1.05 2.73 0.83
CA HIS A 168 -0.88 1.84 1.98
C HIS A 168 -2.26 1.32 2.38
N THR A 169 -2.28 0.29 3.22
CA THR A 169 -3.52 -0.24 3.78
C THR A 169 -3.56 0.02 5.29
N LEU A 170 -4.77 0.19 5.82
CA LEU A 170 -5.05 0.18 7.25
C LEU A 170 -6.37 -0.56 7.50
N LEU A 171 -6.60 -1.00 8.72
CA LEU A 171 -7.91 -1.54 9.12
C LEU A 171 -8.68 -0.50 9.91
N ARG A 172 -9.99 -0.47 9.73
CA ARG A 172 -10.92 0.25 10.58
C ARG A 172 -11.74 -0.77 11.36
N LEU A 173 -11.77 -0.61 12.67
CA LEU A 173 -12.49 -1.44 13.62
C LEU A 173 -13.77 -0.72 14.00
N ASP A 174 -14.89 -1.32 13.62
CA ASP A 174 -16.22 -0.81 13.90
C ASP A 174 -16.85 -1.63 15.04
N PRO A 175 -17.58 -0.99 15.98
CA PRO A 175 -18.31 -1.71 17.02
C PRO A 175 -19.44 -2.55 16.43
N SER A 176 -19.98 -3.48 17.22
CA SER A 176 -21.12 -4.31 16.82
C SER A 176 -22.32 -3.48 16.33
N ALA A 177 -22.98 -3.95 15.26
CA ALA A 177 -24.08 -3.26 14.57
C ALA A 177 -25.29 -2.88 15.45
N GLU A 178 -25.44 -3.47 16.63
CA GLU A 178 -26.46 -3.13 17.62
C GLU A 178 -26.25 -1.75 18.29
N ARG A 179 -25.08 -1.13 18.08
CA ARG A 179 -24.80 0.25 18.50
C ARG A 179 -24.83 1.15 17.28
N GLU A 180 -25.68 2.19 17.30
CA GLU A 180 -25.52 3.32 16.38
C GLU A 180 -24.09 3.85 16.52
N HIS A 181 -23.31 3.81 15.44
CA HIS A 181 -21.94 4.28 15.47
C HIS A 181 -21.65 5.15 14.26
N SER A 182 -20.87 6.19 14.54
CA SER A 182 -20.33 7.10 13.55
C SER A 182 -18.93 6.61 13.18
N ASP A 183 -18.59 6.57 11.89
CA ASP A 183 -17.22 6.30 11.40
C ASP A 183 -16.16 7.15 12.15
N TRP A 184 -16.56 8.32 12.65
CA TRP A 184 -15.70 9.25 13.39
C TRP A 184 -15.27 8.74 14.76
N LEU A 185 -15.99 7.76 15.33
CA LEU A 185 -15.72 7.13 16.62
C LEU A 185 -15.03 5.77 16.48
N ALA A 186 -14.84 5.28 15.25
CA ALA A 186 -14.13 4.03 14.98
C ALA A 186 -12.63 4.17 15.30
N TYR A 187 -11.96 3.03 15.50
CA TYR A 187 -10.52 2.97 15.65
C TYR A 187 -9.87 2.47 14.36
N GLY A 188 -8.77 3.11 13.96
CA GLY A 188 -7.91 2.66 12.88
C GLY A 188 -6.72 1.89 13.42
N VAL A 189 -6.33 0.84 12.72
CA VAL A 189 -5.14 0.02 12.98
C VAL A 189 -4.20 0.20 11.79
N ASN A 190 -3.02 0.73 12.04
CA ASN A 190 -1.95 0.82 11.05
C ASN A 190 -0.67 0.22 11.62
N PHE A 191 0.19 -0.28 10.74
CA PHE A 191 1.54 -0.70 11.10
C PHE A 191 2.54 0.29 10.49
N GLY A 192 3.54 0.71 11.26
CA GLY A 192 4.51 1.69 10.79
C GLY A 192 5.78 1.71 11.62
N ALA A 193 6.85 2.24 11.01
CA ALA A 193 8.11 2.48 11.69
C ALA A 193 7.93 3.51 12.82
N ASN A 194 8.42 3.18 14.01
CA ASN A 194 8.57 4.11 15.11
C ASN A 194 9.89 4.87 14.92
N ILE A 195 9.80 6.14 14.53
CA ILE A 195 10.96 6.98 14.20
C ILE A 195 11.26 7.88 15.41
N PRO A 196 12.46 7.77 16.02
CA PRO A 196 12.87 8.69 17.07
C PRO A 196 12.87 10.14 16.58
N ALA A 197 12.48 11.08 17.44
CA ALA A 197 12.49 12.51 17.10
C ALA A 197 13.91 12.97 16.74
N GLY A 198 14.09 13.51 15.53
CA GLY A 198 15.35 14.08 15.04
C GLY A 198 16.07 13.30 13.93
N ASP A 199 15.49 12.22 13.40
CA ASP A 199 16.12 11.46 12.31
C ASP A 199 16.02 12.21 10.96
N ASN A 200 17.14 12.28 10.22
CA ASN A 200 17.23 12.99 8.93
C ASN A 200 16.51 12.20 7.81
N SER A 201 15.77 12.89 6.95
CA SER A 201 15.03 12.35 5.79
C SER A 201 15.83 11.38 4.88
N LEU A 202 17.13 11.59 4.70
CA LEU A 202 17.99 10.69 3.90
C LEU A 202 18.35 9.40 4.65
N PHE A 203 18.57 9.50 5.96
CA PHE A 203 18.85 8.34 6.83
C PHE A 203 17.59 7.47 6.99
N TYR A 204 16.42 8.13 7.00
CA TYR A 204 15.10 7.49 6.98
C TYR A 204 14.88 6.62 5.74
N ALA A 205 15.17 7.14 4.54
CA ALA A 205 15.04 6.37 3.30
C ALA A 205 15.99 5.15 3.29
N TYR A 206 17.26 5.32 3.69
CA TYR A 206 18.23 4.22 3.74
C TYR A 206 17.83 3.14 4.76
N LYS A 207 17.58 3.52 6.03
CA LYS A 207 17.18 2.57 7.08
C LYS A 207 15.87 1.86 6.75
N GLY A 208 14.93 2.56 6.14
CA GLY A 208 13.69 1.96 5.66
C GLY A 208 13.92 0.84 4.63
N LEU A 209 14.84 1.06 3.69
CA LEU A 209 15.21 0.06 2.70
C LEU A 209 15.96 -1.14 3.31
N THR A 210 16.65 -0.95 4.44
CA THR A 210 17.50 -1.99 5.06
C THR A 210 16.92 -2.63 6.33
N GLY A 211 15.71 -2.32 6.75
CA GLY A 211 15.11 -2.93 7.95
C GLY A 211 15.45 -2.26 9.29
N GLY A 212 15.99 -1.04 9.27
CA GLY A 212 16.65 -0.41 10.41
C GLY A 212 15.74 0.34 11.39
N TYR A 213 14.41 0.19 11.31
CA TYR A 213 13.45 0.81 12.23
C TYR A 213 12.58 -0.24 12.91
N PRO A 214 12.30 -0.10 14.22
CA PRO A 214 11.28 -0.91 14.87
C PRO A 214 9.90 -0.55 14.30
N GLY A 215 9.19 -1.55 13.80
CA GLY A 215 7.80 -1.45 13.36
C GLY A 215 6.84 -1.79 14.49
N GLN A 216 5.72 -1.07 14.60
CA GLN A 216 4.71 -1.31 15.63
C GLN A 216 3.29 -1.20 15.05
N PHE A 217 2.36 -1.95 15.63
CA PHE A 217 0.93 -1.75 15.43
C PHE A 217 0.44 -0.56 16.26
N ILE A 218 -0.24 0.37 15.59
CA ILE A 218 -0.75 1.59 16.18
C ILE A 218 -2.27 1.55 16.05
N VAL A 219 -2.95 1.62 17.18
CA VAL A 219 -4.41 1.72 17.26
C VAL A 219 -4.78 3.12 17.71
N ALA A 220 -5.43 3.88 16.83
CA ALA A 220 -5.74 5.28 17.07
C ALA A 220 -7.13 5.65 16.53
N PRO A 221 -7.79 6.71 17.02
CA PRO A 221 -9.07 7.15 16.48
C PRO A 221 -9.02 7.39 14.96
N TYR A 222 -9.90 6.74 14.20
CA TYR A 222 -9.88 6.70 12.74
C TYR A 222 -10.09 8.09 12.10
N PHE A 223 -10.84 8.98 12.77
CA PHE A 223 -11.05 10.34 12.24
C PHE A 223 -9.76 11.12 11.99
N LYS A 224 -8.70 10.85 12.78
CA LYS A 224 -7.38 11.48 12.58
C LYS A 224 -6.79 11.07 11.24
N LYS A 225 -6.97 9.81 10.84
CA LYS A 225 -6.52 9.25 9.55
C LYS A 225 -7.35 9.75 8.39
N ILE A 226 -8.66 9.88 8.55
CA ILE A 226 -9.50 10.56 7.53
C ILE A 226 -9.02 12.00 7.33
N GLN A 227 -8.77 12.75 8.41
CA GLN A 227 -8.31 14.13 8.31
C GLN A 227 -6.95 14.24 7.61
N GLU A 228 -6.01 13.37 7.96
CA GLU A 228 -4.68 13.28 7.33
C GLU A 228 -4.80 12.99 5.83
N TYR A 229 -5.40 11.86 5.44
CA TYR A 229 -5.38 11.40 4.05
C TYR A 229 -6.34 12.19 3.15
N ASN A 230 -7.60 12.36 3.58
CA ASN A 230 -8.63 12.93 2.72
C ASN A 230 -8.55 14.46 2.63
N ARG A 231 -8.14 15.14 3.72
CA ARG A 231 -8.13 16.61 3.78
C ARG A 231 -6.74 17.23 3.59
N VAL A 232 -5.70 16.68 4.23
CA VAL A 232 -4.34 17.24 4.15
C VAL A 232 -3.66 16.73 2.88
N GLU A 233 -3.62 15.41 2.68
CA GLU A 233 -2.98 14.80 1.51
C GLU A 233 -3.86 14.84 0.24
N ASN A 234 -5.16 15.14 0.37
CA ASN A 234 -6.12 15.16 -0.73
C ASN A 234 -6.19 13.84 -1.51
N ARG A 235 -6.20 12.73 -0.77
CA ARG A 235 -6.24 11.38 -1.32
C ARG A 235 -7.63 10.79 -1.23
N ASP A 236 -8.03 10.17 -2.32
CA ASP A 236 -9.23 9.35 -2.34
C ASP A 236 -9.00 8.10 -1.48
N ILE A 237 -10.07 7.61 -0.87
CA ILE A 237 -10.02 6.45 0.01
C ILE A 237 -11.01 5.40 -0.50
N TRP A 238 -10.53 4.17 -0.60
CA TRP A 238 -11.36 2.99 -0.82
C TRP A 238 -11.54 2.25 0.49
N GLU A 239 -12.80 1.99 0.85
CA GLU A 239 -13.17 1.25 2.05
C GLU A 239 -13.83 -0.07 1.61
N TYR A 240 -13.32 -1.19 2.10
CA TYR A 240 -13.73 -2.55 1.76
C TYR A 240 -14.22 -3.25 3.03
N PRO A 241 -15.54 -3.19 3.34
CA PRO A 241 -16.09 -3.93 4.46
C PRO A 241 -15.78 -5.43 4.32
N LEU A 242 -15.18 -6.01 5.35
CA LEU A 242 -14.78 -7.40 5.32
C LEU A 242 -15.91 -8.31 5.80
N ASN A 243 -16.03 -9.47 5.16
CA ASN A 243 -16.94 -10.53 5.51
C ASN A 243 -16.36 -11.42 6.61
N LEU A 244 -15.95 -10.81 7.72
CA LEU A 244 -15.60 -11.52 8.95
C LEU A 244 -16.86 -11.77 9.78
N THR A 245 -16.91 -12.91 10.44
CA THR A 245 -17.88 -13.15 11.51
C THR A 245 -17.54 -12.30 12.74
N PRO A 246 -18.51 -12.02 13.63
CA PRO A 246 -18.22 -11.28 14.87
C PRO A 246 -17.11 -11.91 15.71
N SER A 247 -17.01 -13.24 15.79
CA SER A 247 -15.94 -13.93 16.53
C SER A 247 -14.57 -13.80 15.86
N GLU A 248 -14.50 -13.85 14.52
CA GLU A 248 -13.25 -13.60 13.79
C GLU A 248 -12.77 -12.15 13.99
N ALA A 249 -13.70 -11.18 13.93
CA ALA A 249 -13.41 -9.77 14.17
C ALA A 249 -12.98 -9.51 15.63
N GLU A 250 -13.62 -10.17 16.58
CA GLU A 250 -13.29 -10.11 18.01
C GLU A 250 -11.89 -10.66 18.28
N ARG A 251 -11.55 -11.83 17.71
CA ARG A 251 -10.23 -12.45 17.81
C ARG A 251 -9.12 -11.52 17.32
N LEU A 252 -9.34 -10.82 16.21
CA LEU A 252 -8.41 -9.79 15.71
C LEU A 252 -8.21 -8.67 16.74
N GLY A 253 -9.30 -8.13 17.30
CA GLY A 253 -9.25 -7.09 18.32
C GLY A 253 -8.57 -7.53 19.62
N THR A 254 -8.77 -8.78 20.01
CA THR A 254 -8.12 -9.41 21.18
C THR A 254 -6.62 -9.61 20.93
N HIS A 255 -6.22 -10.07 19.75
CA HIS A 255 -4.80 -10.25 19.43
C HIS A 255 -4.04 -8.91 19.29
N LEU A 256 -4.69 -7.84 18.82
CA LEU A 256 -4.09 -6.50 18.80
C LEU A 256 -3.63 -6.01 20.18
N TRP A 257 -4.30 -6.45 21.26
CA TRP A 257 -3.84 -6.16 22.62
C TRP A 257 -2.54 -6.88 22.97
N GLU A 258 -2.31 -8.08 22.45
CA GLU A 258 -1.06 -8.84 22.65
C GLU A 258 0.12 -8.17 21.93
N LEU A 259 -0.17 -7.44 20.85
CA LEU A 259 0.82 -6.76 20.01
C LEU A 259 1.10 -5.30 20.42
N LYS A 260 0.41 -4.78 21.45
CA LYS A 260 0.63 -3.40 21.91
C LYS A 260 2.09 -3.20 22.34
N ASP A 261 2.72 -2.15 21.83
CA ASP A 261 4.11 -1.78 22.12
C ASP A 261 5.15 -2.89 21.86
N ILE A 262 4.79 -3.92 21.07
CA ILE A 262 5.67 -5.00 20.62
C ILE A 262 6.32 -4.59 19.30
N ASN A 263 7.64 -4.75 19.22
CA ASN A 263 8.41 -4.43 18.04
C ASN A 263 8.40 -5.59 17.03
N PHE A 264 8.46 -5.21 15.76
CA PHE A 264 8.68 -6.08 14.62
C PHE A 264 9.78 -5.46 13.76
N ALA A 265 10.48 -6.29 12.97
CA ALA A 265 11.30 -5.78 11.89
C ALA A 265 10.43 -5.07 10.83
N TYR A 266 10.83 -3.88 10.38
CA TYR A 266 10.14 -3.10 9.35
C TYR A 266 11.01 -2.94 8.10
N PHE A 267 10.63 -3.58 7.00
CA PHE A 267 11.23 -3.36 5.68
C PHE A 267 10.23 -2.62 4.76
N PHE A 268 10.71 -1.76 3.85
CA PHE A 268 9.81 -1.01 2.95
C PHE A 268 9.16 -1.89 1.88
N PHE A 269 9.94 -2.80 1.27
CA PHE A 269 9.47 -3.64 0.17
C PHE A 269 8.82 -4.94 0.62
N LEU A 270 9.21 -5.47 1.78
CA LEU A 270 8.72 -6.71 2.38
C LEU A 270 8.33 -6.40 3.84
N GLU A 271 7.44 -7.15 4.49
CA GLU A 271 7.09 -6.91 5.91
C GLU A 271 6.61 -5.47 6.25
N ASN A 272 6.10 -4.76 5.24
CA ASN A 272 5.56 -3.42 5.41
C ASN A 272 4.14 -3.46 5.99
N CYS A 273 3.54 -2.27 6.13
CA CYS A 273 2.17 -2.12 6.65
C CYS A 273 1.16 -3.06 6.01
N SER A 274 1.23 -3.26 4.69
CA SER A 274 0.23 -4.04 3.98
C SER A 274 0.42 -5.55 4.21
N TYR A 275 1.66 -6.01 4.37
CA TYR A 275 1.95 -7.40 4.74
C TYR A 275 1.47 -7.72 6.16
N ARG A 276 1.79 -6.88 7.14
CA ARG A 276 1.42 -7.09 8.55
C ARG A 276 -0.09 -7.13 8.78
N LEU A 277 -0.87 -6.43 7.97
CA LEU A 277 -2.33 -6.51 8.04
C LEU A 277 -2.88 -7.84 7.48
N LEU A 278 -2.20 -8.46 6.51
CA LEU A 278 -2.58 -9.81 6.06
C LEU A 278 -2.37 -10.83 7.18
N GLU A 279 -1.27 -10.74 7.92
CA GLU A 279 -1.01 -11.60 9.10
C GLU A 279 -2.12 -11.46 10.15
N LEU A 280 -2.57 -10.23 10.44
CA LEU A 280 -3.69 -10.02 11.35
C LEU A 280 -5.01 -10.64 10.84
N LEU A 281 -5.25 -10.61 9.53
CA LEU A 281 -6.43 -11.26 8.95
C LEU A 281 -6.33 -12.79 8.99
N GLU A 282 -5.12 -13.35 8.87
CA GLU A 282 -4.86 -14.78 9.07
C GLU A 282 -5.00 -15.19 10.55
N VAL A 283 -4.75 -14.29 11.51
CA VAL A 283 -5.11 -14.54 12.93
C VAL A 283 -6.63 -14.57 13.11
N ALA A 284 -7.34 -13.64 12.47
CA ALA A 284 -8.80 -13.58 12.52
C ALA A 284 -9.45 -14.84 11.91
N ARG A 285 -8.93 -15.30 10.77
CA ARG A 285 -9.37 -16.50 10.04
C ARG A 285 -8.16 -17.37 9.66
N PRO A 286 -7.75 -18.32 10.53
CA PRO A 286 -6.57 -19.16 10.31
C PRO A 286 -6.62 -20.08 9.08
N THR A 287 -7.80 -20.27 8.50
CA THR A 287 -7.98 -21.04 7.26
C THR A 287 -7.60 -20.25 6.01
N ALA A 288 -7.41 -18.94 6.10
CA ALA A 288 -6.98 -18.11 4.99
C ALA A 288 -5.45 -18.17 4.79
N GLU A 289 -5.04 -18.11 3.53
CA GLU A 289 -3.63 -17.98 3.11
C GLU A 289 -3.52 -16.68 2.30
N LEU A 290 -3.02 -15.64 2.94
CA LEU A 290 -2.89 -14.30 2.37
C LEU A 290 -1.42 -13.89 2.19
N THR A 291 -0.52 -14.40 3.03
CA THR A 291 0.87 -13.92 3.10
C THR A 291 1.85 -14.70 2.21
N ASP A 292 1.51 -15.92 1.80
CA ASP A 292 2.42 -16.84 1.10
C ASP A 292 2.83 -16.36 -0.31
N ASP A 293 1.98 -15.55 -0.96
CA ASP A 293 2.24 -14.94 -2.27
C ASP A 293 3.34 -13.85 -2.21
N TYR A 294 3.71 -13.35 -1.02
CA TYR A 294 4.56 -12.17 -0.84
C TYR A 294 5.98 -12.47 -0.38
N ALA A 295 6.62 -13.50 -0.95
CA ALA A 295 7.97 -13.90 -0.55
C ALA A 295 9.09 -12.89 -0.89
N VAL A 296 8.84 -11.96 -1.83
CA VAL A 296 9.87 -11.04 -2.36
C VAL A 296 9.52 -9.59 -2.10
N ALA A 297 8.26 -9.20 -2.33
CA ALA A 297 7.77 -7.87 -2.04
C ALA A 297 6.25 -7.88 -1.81
N ALA A 298 5.77 -7.05 -0.90
CA ALA A 298 4.35 -6.85 -0.62
C ALA A 298 3.91 -5.46 -1.13
N ILE A 299 3.37 -5.41 -2.34
CA ILE A 299 2.86 -4.17 -2.94
C ILE A 299 1.46 -3.91 -2.38
N PRO A 300 1.15 -2.71 -1.84
CA PRO A 300 -0.12 -2.45 -1.16
C PRO A 300 -1.38 -2.80 -1.95
N ILE A 301 -1.42 -2.55 -3.27
CA ILE A 301 -2.61 -2.92 -4.05
C ILE A 301 -2.74 -4.43 -4.25
N ASP A 302 -1.61 -5.15 -4.30
CA ASP A 302 -1.64 -6.59 -4.46
C ASP A 302 -2.24 -7.24 -3.22
N THR A 303 -1.99 -6.68 -2.03
CA THR A 303 -2.59 -7.20 -0.78
C THR A 303 -4.11 -7.04 -0.78
N VAL A 304 -4.63 -5.91 -1.29
CA VAL A 304 -6.08 -5.74 -1.50
C VAL A 304 -6.61 -6.81 -2.45
N ARG A 305 -5.91 -7.08 -3.56
CA ARG A 305 -6.30 -8.15 -4.51
C ARG A 305 -6.28 -9.54 -3.86
N SER A 306 -5.34 -9.84 -2.96
CA SER A 306 -5.30 -11.12 -2.25
C SER A 306 -6.48 -11.27 -1.29
N ILE A 307 -6.81 -10.21 -0.56
CA ILE A 307 -7.99 -10.17 0.33
C ILE A 307 -9.28 -10.36 -0.48
N ASP A 308 -9.41 -9.71 -1.64
CA ASP A 308 -10.53 -9.86 -2.57
C ASP A 308 -10.68 -11.31 -3.05
N ARG A 309 -9.59 -11.91 -3.53
CA ARG A 309 -9.56 -13.30 -4.01
C ARG A 309 -9.88 -14.34 -2.94
N ALA A 310 -9.45 -14.08 -1.70
CA ALA A 310 -9.77 -14.93 -0.56
C ALA A 310 -11.23 -14.76 -0.08
N GLY A 311 -12.04 -13.93 -0.76
CA GLY A 311 -13.46 -13.75 -0.46
C GLY A 311 -13.73 -12.95 0.81
N PHE A 312 -12.77 -12.16 1.27
CA PHE A 312 -12.97 -11.30 2.45
C PHE A 312 -13.76 -10.05 2.09
N ILE A 313 -13.70 -9.51 0.88
CA ILE A 313 -14.36 -8.24 0.56
C ILE A 313 -15.86 -8.47 0.30
N ARG A 314 -16.72 -7.80 1.08
CA ARG A 314 -18.18 -7.85 0.91
C ARG A 314 -18.67 -6.85 -0.13
N GLU A 315 -18.15 -5.62 -0.09
CA GLU A 315 -18.52 -4.52 -0.98
C GLU A 315 -17.40 -3.49 -1.07
N TYR A 316 -17.58 -2.50 -1.96
CA TYR A 316 -16.62 -1.43 -2.23
C TYR A 316 -17.28 -0.08 -1.96
N ARG A 317 -16.66 0.75 -1.11
CA ARG A 317 -17.13 2.11 -0.81
C ARG A 317 -16.04 3.11 -1.19
N TYR A 318 -16.41 4.06 -2.05
CA TYR A 318 -15.51 5.13 -2.48
C TYR A 318 -15.77 6.40 -1.67
N ARG A 319 -14.72 6.90 -1.02
CA ARG A 319 -14.72 8.17 -0.29
C ARG A 319 -13.82 9.16 -1.04
N PRO A 320 -14.40 10.07 -1.85
CA PRO A 320 -13.61 11.03 -2.62
C PRO A 320 -12.91 12.02 -1.68
N SER A 321 -11.70 12.42 -2.04
CA SER A 321 -10.95 13.51 -1.42
C SER A 321 -11.67 14.84 -1.57
N ILE A 322 -11.28 15.82 -0.75
CA ILE A 322 -11.72 17.21 -0.94
C ILE A 322 -11.34 17.68 -2.35
N ALA A 323 -10.16 17.33 -2.86
CA ALA A 323 -9.75 17.68 -4.21
C ALA A 323 -10.63 17.04 -5.28
N SER A 324 -10.98 15.75 -5.18
CA SER A 324 -11.84 15.06 -6.14
C SER A 324 -13.27 15.61 -6.13
N GLN A 325 -13.84 15.84 -4.95
CA GLN A 325 -15.14 16.51 -4.80
C GLN A 325 -15.14 17.89 -5.46
N PHE A 326 -14.08 18.65 -5.21
CA PHE A 326 -13.96 20.00 -5.72
C PHE A 326 -13.68 20.06 -7.24
N ARG A 327 -12.82 19.19 -7.78
CA ARG A 327 -12.62 19.04 -9.23
C ARG A 327 -13.94 18.68 -9.93
N PHE A 328 -14.68 17.72 -9.36
CA PHE A 328 -15.99 17.35 -9.91
C PHE A 328 -16.96 18.54 -9.87
N GLN A 329 -17.05 19.24 -8.73
CA GLN A 329 -17.88 20.43 -8.61
C GLN A 329 -17.56 21.48 -9.68
N LEU A 330 -16.29 21.83 -9.89
CA LEU A 330 -15.88 22.78 -10.94
C LEU A 330 -16.24 22.30 -12.35
N SER A 331 -16.15 20.99 -12.62
CA SER A 331 -16.49 20.42 -13.92
C SER A 331 -17.98 20.54 -14.27
N THR A 332 -18.85 20.65 -13.26
CA THR A 332 -20.30 20.87 -13.45
C THR A 332 -20.65 22.32 -13.75
N LEU A 333 -19.72 23.26 -13.55
CA LEU A 333 -19.93 24.69 -13.77
C LEU A 333 -19.37 25.13 -15.13
N PRO A 334 -20.03 26.09 -15.82
CA PRO A 334 -19.50 26.68 -17.03
C PRO A 334 -18.08 27.23 -16.82
N LYS A 335 -17.15 26.92 -17.73
CA LYS A 335 -15.75 27.41 -17.65
C LYS A 335 -15.66 28.93 -17.58
N SER A 336 -16.63 29.66 -18.13
CA SER A 336 -16.72 31.12 -18.05
C SER A 336 -16.89 31.65 -16.63
N LEU A 337 -17.40 30.84 -15.68
CA LEU A 337 -17.55 31.22 -14.28
C LEU A 337 -16.28 30.97 -13.44
N HIS A 338 -15.31 30.22 -13.95
CA HIS A 338 -14.11 29.85 -13.18
C HIS A 338 -13.32 31.08 -12.68
N PRO A 339 -13.08 32.13 -13.49
CA PRO A 339 -12.42 33.34 -13.00
C PRO A 339 -13.19 34.03 -11.86
N LEU A 340 -14.52 34.11 -11.95
CA LEU A 340 -15.37 34.70 -10.91
C LEU A 340 -15.31 33.88 -9.61
N ILE A 341 -15.27 32.55 -9.71
CA ILE A 341 -15.15 31.65 -8.54
C ILE A 341 -13.80 31.84 -7.84
N ILE A 342 -12.72 31.98 -8.61
CA ILE A 342 -11.38 32.25 -8.07
C ILE A 342 -11.36 33.63 -7.40
N GLU A 343 -11.94 34.66 -8.03
CA GLU A 343 -12.03 36.00 -7.46
C GLU A 343 -12.87 36.00 -6.17
N LEU A 344 -14.00 35.28 -6.13
CA LEU A 344 -14.81 35.08 -4.92
C LEU A 344 -14.03 34.42 -3.79
N ALA A 345 -13.13 33.47 -4.10
CA ALA A 345 -12.29 32.79 -3.12
C ALA A 345 -11.11 33.65 -2.61
N GLU A 346 -10.80 34.74 -3.30
CA GLU A 346 -9.72 35.66 -2.93
C GLU A 346 -10.26 36.93 -2.28
N ASN A 347 -11.45 37.35 -2.69
CA ASN A 347 -12.11 38.55 -2.20
C ASN A 347 -13.61 38.31 -1.99
N SER A 348 -14.06 38.42 -0.75
CA SER A 348 -15.45 38.15 -0.42
C SER A 348 -16.39 39.31 -0.74
N THR A 349 -15.89 40.50 -1.10
CA THR A 349 -16.76 41.63 -1.50
C THR A 349 -17.39 41.42 -2.87
N ILE A 350 -16.94 40.41 -3.62
CA ILE A 350 -17.49 40.04 -4.93
C ILE A 350 -18.94 39.55 -4.85
N VAL A 351 -19.38 39.05 -3.69
CA VAL A 351 -20.77 38.60 -3.46
C VAL A 351 -21.80 39.72 -3.67
N GLU A 352 -21.38 40.99 -3.62
CA GLU A 352 -22.22 42.17 -3.80
C GLU A 352 -22.17 42.73 -5.23
N ARG A 353 -21.34 42.17 -6.11
CA ARG A 353 -21.18 42.68 -7.49
C ARG A 353 -22.30 42.22 -8.40
N GLN A 354 -22.69 43.09 -9.32
CA GLN A 354 -23.75 42.82 -10.31
C GLN A 354 -23.48 41.55 -11.13
N GLU A 355 -22.22 41.29 -11.49
CA GLU A 355 -21.81 40.11 -12.27
C GLU A 355 -22.16 38.78 -11.58
N PHE A 356 -22.13 38.75 -10.25
CA PHE A 356 -22.58 37.59 -9.45
C PHE A 356 -24.10 37.60 -9.29
N LEU A 357 -24.69 38.76 -8.99
CA LEU A 357 -26.12 38.91 -8.73
C LEU A 357 -27.01 38.61 -9.94
N VAL A 358 -26.51 38.71 -11.18
CA VAL A 358 -27.25 38.37 -12.41
C VAL A 358 -27.25 36.87 -12.72
N LEU A 359 -26.42 36.07 -12.06
CA LEU A 359 -26.39 34.63 -12.26
C LEU A 359 -27.70 33.99 -11.76
N PRO A 360 -28.16 32.89 -12.38
CA PRO A 360 -29.23 32.08 -11.82
C PRO A 360 -28.89 31.63 -10.38
N GLU A 361 -29.89 31.59 -9.50
CA GLU A 361 -29.72 31.25 -8.07
C GLU A 361 -28.90 29.98 -7.83
N ASN A 362 -29.13 28.93 -8.64
CA ASN A 362 -28.35 27.69 -8.57
C ASN A 362 -26.86 27.92 -8.89
N GLN A 363 -26.55 28.75 -9.90
CA GLN A 363 -25.16 29.08 -10.24
C GLN A 363 -24.52 29.96 -9.15
N GLN A 364 -25.26 30.88 -8.54
CA GLN A 364 -24.79 31.67 -7.39
C GLN A 364 -24.40 30.76 -6.23
N TYR A 365 -25.31 29.87 -5.82
CA TYR A 365 -25.05 28.90 -4.76
C TYR A 365 -23.82 28.04 -5.06
N ARG A 366 -23.75 27.45 -6.26
CA ARG A 366 -22.64 26.56 -6.63
C ARG A 366 -21.31 27.30 -6.75
N ALA A 367 -21.31 28.54 -7.23
CA ALA A 367 -20.12 29.38 -7.30
C ALA A 367 -19.61 29.75 -5.89
N LEU A 368 -20.50 30.15 -4.98
CA LEU A 368 -20.15 30.41 -3.58
C LEU A 368 -19.61 29.14 -2.89
N GLN A 369 -20.25 28.00 -3.13
CA GLN A 369 -19.83 26.72 -2.57
C GLN A 369 -18.44 26.33 -3.08
N ALA A 370 -18.18 26.52 -4.37
CA ALA A 370 -16.88 26.28 -4.98
C ALA A 370 -15.81 27.23 -4.41
N ALA A 371 -16.11 28.53 -4.30
CA ALA A 371 -15.22 29.51 -3.72
C ALA A 371 -14.85 29.18 -2.26
N TYR A 372 -15.85 28.79 -1.45
CA TYR A 372 -15.63 28.33 -0.08
C TYR A 372 -14.69 27.12 -0.04
N ASN A 373 -14.90 26.14 -0.92
CA ASN A 373 -14.05 24.94 -0.99
C ASN A 373 -12.60 25.26 -1.41
N ILE A 374 -12.38 26.23 -2.30
CA ILE A 374 -11.03 26.73 -2.65
C ILE A 374 -10.32 27.26 -1.41
N VAL A 375 -10.99 28.09 -0.63
CA VAL A 375 -10.43 28.68 0.59
C VAL A 375 -10.06 27.58 1.59
N ARG A 376 -10.93 26.58 1.77
CA ARG A 376 -10.67 25.43 2.64
C ARG A 376 -9.52 24.56 2.16
N TYR A 377 -9.43 24.30 0.86
CA TYR A 377 -8.32 23.56 0.26
C TYR A 377 -6.97 24.28 0.44
N ARG A 378 -6.92 25.60 0.19
CA ARG A 378 -5.72 26.42 0.40
C ARG A 378 -5.30 26.46 1.89
N GLN A 379 -6.26 26.55 2.81
CA GLN A 379 -6.02 26.49 4.27
C GLN A 379 -5.51 25.13 4.75
N ALA A 380 -6.00 24.03 4.17
CA ALA A 380 -5.54 22.68 4.55
C ALA A 380 -4.03 22.51 4.35
N LYS A 381 -3.45 23.17 3.34
CA LYS A 381 -2.00 23.18 3.08
C LYS A 381 -1.22 24.21 3.90
N LYS A 382 -1.74 25.44 4.07
CA LYS A 382 -1.02 26.56 4.70
C LYS A 382 -1.24 26.70 6.21
N GLY A 383 -2.21 25.98 6.78
CA GLY A 383 -2.69 26.22 8.13
C GLY A 383 -3.79 27.29 8.18
N ARG A 384 -4.48 27.38 9.33
CA ARG A 384 -5.61 28.30 9.51
C ARG A 384 -5.13 29.67 10.01
N ASP A 385 -5.43 30.72 9.27
CA ASP A 385 -5.23 32.10 9.70
C ASP A 385 -6.58 32.85 9.92
N GLN A 386 -6.51 33.97 10.63
CA GLN A 386 -7.70 34.74 11.02
C GLN A 386 -8.39 35.42 9.82
N ALA A 387 -7.64 35.88 8.82
CA ALA A 387 -8.20 36.54 7.65
C ALA A 387 -8.99 35.54 6.81
N SER A 388 -8.41 34.37 6.54
CA SER A 388 -9.08 33.32 5.78
C SER A 388 -10.28 32.74 6.53
N ALA A 389 -10.25 32.69 7.87
CA ALA A 389 -11.42 32.32 8.68
C ALA A 389 -12.57 33.34 8.57
N LYS A 390 -12.24 34.64 8.60
CA LYS A 390 -13.20 35.73 8.42
C LYS A 390 -13.81 35.71 7.02
N HIS A 391 -12.99 35.48 6.00
CA HIS A 391 -13.43 35.31 4.62
C HIS A 391 -14.33 34.08 4.44
N SER A 392 -13.95 32.93 5.03
CA SER A 392 -14.78 31.73 5.05
C SER A 392 -16.16 31.99 5.67
N LEU A 393 -16.23 32.79 6.73
CA LEU A 393 -17.49 33.18 7.37
C LEU A 393 -18.37 34.04 6.45
N VAL A 394 -17.80 34.95 5.67
CA VAL A 394 -18.57 35.75 4.70
C VAL A 394 -19.18 34.84 3.64
N LEU A 395 -18.39 33.93 3.06
CA LEU A 395 -18.89 32.97 2.06
C LEU A 395 -19.96 32.04 2.64
N LEU A 396 -19.78 31.55 3.87
CA LEU A 396 -20.78 30.71 4.55
C LEU A 396 -22.06 31.47 4.89
N THR A 397 -21.96 32.73 5.30
CA THR A 397 -23.13 33.60 5.55
C THR A 397 -23.89 33.86 4.26
N ALA A 398 -23.19 34.08 3.14
CA ALA A 398 -23.84 34.20 1.84
C ALA A 398 -24.47 32.87 1.40
N LEU A 399 -23.81 31.74 1.64
CA LEU A 399 -24.36 30.41 1.32
C LEU A 399 -25.61 30.07 2.12
N SER A 400 -25.71 30.51 3.37
CA SER A 400 -26.84 30.18 4.25
C SER A 400 -28.15 30.90 3.87
N THR A 401 -28.10 31.89 2.97
CA THR A 401 -29.32 32.55 2.46
C THR A 401 -30.02 31.77 1.35
N TYR A 402 -29.36 30.74 0.79
CA TYR A 402 -29.91 29.89 -0.26
C TYR A 402 -30.54 28.61 0.34
N PRO A 403 -31.53 28.02 -0.34
CA PRO A 403 -32.09 26.74 0.08
C PRO A 403 -31.02 25.63 0.09
N LEU A 404 -31.23 24.60 0.91
CA LEU A 404 -30.34 23.44 0.93
C LEU A 404 -30.37 22.75 -0.44
N HIS A 405 -29.20 22.63 -1.07
CA HIS A 405 -29.04 21.83 -2.28
C HIS A 405 -28.54 20.42 -1.93
N PRO A 406 -28.95 19.39 -2.69
CA PRO A 406 -28.38 18.06 -2.52
C PRO A 406 -26.86 18.09 -2.79
N PRO A 407 -26.08 17.30 -2.05
CA PRO A 407 -24.66 17.13 -2.30
C PRO A 407 -24.46 16.61 -3.72
N LEU A 408 -23.36 17.03 -4.36
CA LEU A 408 -22.97 16.48 -5.65
C LEU A 408 -22.39 15.09 -5.42
N GLU A 409 -23.00 14.08 -6.02
CA GLU A 409 -22.46 12.73 -6.02
C GLU A 409 -21.28 12.67 -7.00
N VAL A 410 -20.08 12.49 -6.45
CA VAL A 410 -18.87 12.31 -7.26
C VAL A 410 -18.94 10.93 -7.92
N PRO A 411 -18.76 10.82 -9.25
CA PRO A 411 -18.70 9.55 -9.94
C PRO A 411 -17.63 8.66 -9.31
N THR A 412 -18.00 7.43 -8.97
CA THR A 412 -17.04 6.46 -8.42
C THR A 412 -16.10 6.01 -9.54
N PRO A 413 -14.77 6.21 -9.41
CA PRO A 413 -13.82 5.73 -10.41
C PRO A 413 -13.75 4.20 -10.40
N VAL A 414 -12.96 3.64 -11.31
CA VAL A 414 -12.70 2.19 -11.29
C VAL A 414 -11.89 1.85 -10.03
N PRO A 415 -12.29 0.83 -9.26
CA PRO A 415 -11.53 0.37 -8.10
C PRO A 415 -10.11 -0.08 -8.48
N PRO A 416 -9.06 0.33 -7.74
CA PRO A 416 -7.67 0.05 -8.11
C PRO A 416 -7.30 -1.42 -8.17
N GLU A 417 -7.97 -2.30 -7.44
CA GLU A 417 -7.71 -3.73 -7.42
C GLU A 417 -8.12 -4.42 -8.73
N LYS A 418 -9.03 -3.80 -9.50
CA LYS A 418 -9.42 -4.25 -10.85
C LYS A 418 -8.46 -3.82 -11.95
N SER A 419 -7.42 -3.08 -11.60
CA SER A 419 -6.36 -2.71 -12.53
C SER A 419 -5.46 -3.89 -12.89
N HIS A 420 -4.56 -3.71 -13.87
CA HIS A 420 -3.63 -4.77 -14.26
C HIS A 420 -2.69 -5.16 -13.12
N GLU A 421 -2.22 -6.41 -13.12
CA GLU A 421 -1.30 -6.92 -12.10
C GLU A 421 0.05 -6.15 -12.09
N SER A 422 0.77 -6.17 -10.98
CA SER A 422 1.90 -5.26 -10.73
C SER A 422 3.20 -5.62 -11.48
N LYS A 423 3.50 -6.91 -11.65
CA LYS A 423 4.68 -7.37 -12.40
C LYS A 423 4.39 -7.37 -13.89
N ARG A 424 5.41 -7.15 -14.72
CA ARG A 424 5.28 -7.19 -16.19
C ARG A 424 6.40 -8.01 -16.81
N LEU A 425 6.04 -8.97 -17.66
CA LEU A 425 6.94 -9.60 -18.61
C LEU A 425 6.77 -8.92 -19.98
N THR A 426 7.86 -8.70 -20.68
CA THR A 426 7.89 -8.02 -21.97
C THR A 426 8.68 -8.86 -22.97
N LEU A 427 8.10 -9.09 -24.15
CA LEU A 427 8.79 -9.68 -25.29
C LEU A 427 8.80 -8.67 -26.42
N THR A 428 9.98 -8.24 -26.85
CA THR A 428 10.14 -7.23 -27.90
C THR A 428 10.86 -7.80 -29.11
N ARG A 429 10.40 -7.41 -30.29
CA ARG A 429 11.17 -7.49 -31.53
C ARG A 429 11.35 -6.08 -32.08
N GLY A 430 12.56 -5.74 -32.48
CA GLY A 430 12.86 -4.42 -32.98
C GLY A 430 14.07 -4.38 -33.87
N ARG A 431 14.35 -3.18 -34.38
CA ARG A 431 15.51 -2.86 -35.17
C ARG A 431 16.11 -1.56 -34.66
N GLU A 432 17.39 -1.57 -34.35
CA GLU A 432 18.16 -0.38 -34.04
C GLU A 432 19.17 -0.15 -35.17
N ASN A 433 19.05 0.99 -35.85
CA ASN A 433 19.79 1.28 -37.07
C ASN A 433 19.62 0.17 -38.12
N ASN A 434 20.68 -0.61 -38.35
CA ASN A 434 20.66 -1.73 -39.29
C ASN A 434 20.47 -3.10 -38.61
N ASP A 435 20.62 -3.18 -37.28
CA ASP A 435 20.67 -4.43 -36.53
C ASP A 435 19.31 -4.77 -35.95
N ASN A 436 18.82 -6.00 -36.21
CA ASN A 436 17.62 -6.47 -35.53
C ASN A 436 17.98 -6.98 -34.14
N PHE A 437 17.00 -6.92 -33.25
CA PHE A 437 17.13 -7.45 -31.90
C PHE A 437 15.84 -8.09 -31.40
N SER A 438 16.04 -8.99 -30.45
CA SER A 438 14.98 -9.54 -29.60
C SER A 438 15.27 -9.11 -28.17
N GLU A 439 14.24 -8.72 -27.43
CA GLU A 439 14.39 -8.35 -26.02
C GLU A 439 13.47 -9.17 -25.15
N VAL A 440 13.97 -9.57 -23.99
CA VAL A 440 13.15 -10.01 -22.87
C VAL A 440 13.28 -8.96 -21.77
N GLY A 441 12.15 -8.41 -21.38
CA GLY A 441 12.04 -7.42 -20.31
C GLY A 441 11.24 -7.96 -19.13
N PHE A 442 11.62 -7.55 -17.94
CA PHE A 442 10.90 -7.79 -16.70
C PHE A 442 10.77 -6.49 -15.91
N ARG A 443 9.64 -6.26 -15.25
CA ARG A 443 9.44 -5.20 -14.27
C ARG A 443 8.80 -5.79 -13.03
N MET A 444 9.38 -5.51 -11.86
CA MET A 444 8.87 -6.01 -10.58
C MET A 444 7.60 -5.27 -10.12
N ALA A 445 7.55 -3.96 -10.26
CA ALA A 445 6.39 -3.12 -9.93
C ALA A 445 6.50 -1.82 -10.75
N TYR A 446 5.50 -0.98 -10.98
CA TYR A 446 4.08 -1.06 -10.66
C TYR A 446 3.26 -0.74 -11.92
N HIS A 447 3.38 0.48 -12.45
CA HIS A 447 2.62 0.97 -13.61
C HIS A 447 3.41 2.07 -14.35
N SER A 448 3.36 2.05 -15.68
CA SER A 448 3.97 3.07 -16.56
C SER A 448 2.90 3.96 -17.19
N LEU A 449 3.24 5.18 -17.61
CA LEU A 449 2.30 6.14 -18.23
C LEU A 449 1.55 5.59 -19.46
N LEU A 450 2.13 4.62 -20.15
CA LEU A 450 1.56 3.98 -21.34
C LEU A 450 0.87 2.64 -21.05
N ASP A 451 0.96 2.11 -19.84
CA ASP A 451 0.25 0.87 -19.51
C ASP A 451 -1.27 1.15 -19.44
N ASN A 452 -2.09 0.10 -19.38
CA ASN A 452 -3.54 0.26 -19.29
C ASN A 452 -3.93 1.03 -18.00
N ARG A 453 -4.43 2.26 -18.16
CA ARG A 453 -4.80 3.15 -17.04
C ARG A 453 -5.99 2.69 -16.19
N TYR A 454 -6.68 1.62 -16.58
CA TYR A 454 -7.87 1.13 -15.89
C TYR A 454 -7.56 0.87 -14.39
N GLY A 455 -8.17 1.64 -13.49
CA GLY A 455 -7.94 1.57 -12.03
C GLY A 455 -6.66 2.25 -11.51
N PHE A 456 -5.93 3.00 -12.35
CA PHE A 456 -4.77 3.80 -11.97
C PHE A 456 -5.06 5.29 -12.02
N LEU A 457 -4.24 6.09 -11.33
CA LEU A 457 -4.28 7.55 -11.44
C LEU A 457 -3.65 8.00 -12.76
N ASP A 458 -4.29 8.93 -13.44
CA ASP A 458 -3.74 9.54 -14.65
C ASP A 458 -2.45 10.32 -14.34
N GLY A 459 -1.49 10.29 -15.27
CA GLY A 459 -0.23 11.01 -15.13
C GLY A 459 0.75 10.43 -14.10
N ALA A 460 0.48 9.23 -13.58
CA ALA A 460 1.30 8.54 -12.60
C ALA A 460 2.16 7.44 -13.24
N GLN A 461 3.46 7.40 -12.94
CA GLN A 461 4.30 6.26 -13.24
C GLN A 461 5.20 5.93 -12.06
N ILE A 462 5.27 4.64 -11.76
CA ILE A 462 6.17 4.06 -10.78
C ILE A 462 6.63 2.73 -11.36
N ASN A 463 7.87 2.67 -11.80
CA ASN A 463 8.55 1.45 -12.22
C ASN A 463 9.68 1.16 -11.23
N ILE A 464 9.76 -0.06 -10.72
CA ILE A 464 10.73 -0.54 -9.73
C ILE A 464 11.31 -1.85 -10.27
N GLY A 465 12.64 -1.99 -10.21
CA GLY A 465 13.35 -3.19 -10.62
C GLY A 465 13.03 -3.62 -12.06
N SER A 466 13.27 -2.72 -13.03
CA SER A 466 13.09 -3.03 -14.45
C SER A 466 14.37 -3.59 -15.05
N LEU A 467 14.32 -4.75 -15.67
CA LEU A 467 15.42 -5.42 -16.35
C LEU A 467 15.07 -5.58 -17.83
N ALA A 468 16.01 -5.31 -18.73
CA ALA A 468 15.88 -5.63 -20.15
C ALA A 468 17.17 -6.24 -20.69
N VAL A 469 17.06 -7.40 -21.32
CA VAL A 469 18.16 -8.11 -21.96
C VAL A 469 17.86 -8.25 -23.44
N ARG A 470 18.80 -7.80 -24.28
CA ARG A 470 18.69 -7.86 -25.74
C ARG A 470 19.62 -8.91 -26.32
N HIS A 471 19.13 -9.61 -27.33
CA HIS A 471 19.88 -10.49 -28.21
C HIS A 471 19.87 -9.89 -29.62
N TYR A 472 21.05 -9.66 -30.19
CA TYR A 472 21.23 -9.09 -31.53
C TYR A 472 21.48 -10.17 -32.58
N ASP A 473 21.39 -9.82 -33.86
CA ASP A 473 21.62 -10.76 -34.98
C ASP A 473 23.07 -11.27 -35.08
N ASP A 474 24.02 -10.60 -34.42
CA ASP A 474 25.42 -11.04 -34.28
C ASP A 474 25.61 -12.07 -33.14
N ASP A 475 24.52 -12.65 -32.65
CA ASP A 475 24.43 -13.56 -31.50
C ASP A 475 24.95 -12.96 -30.17
N THR A 476 25.11 -11.63 -30.09
CA THR A 476 25.50 -11.00 -28.84
C THR A 476 24.32 -10.80 -27.91
N LEU A 477 24.47 -11.24 -26.66
CA LEU A 477 23.51 -11.02 -25.58
C LEU A 477 24.02 -9.90 -24.67
N LYS A 478 23.22 -8.85 -24.53
CA LYS A 478 23.60 -7.63 -23.83
C LYS A 478 22.51 -7.24 -22.84
N LEU A 479 22.91 -6.97 -21.59
CA LEU A 479 22.07 -6.22 -20.65
C LEU A 479 21.84 -4.83 -21.23
N GLU A 480 20.61 -4.52 -21.61
CA GLU A 480 20.24 -3.23 -22.19
C GLU A 480 19.93 -2.21 -21.10
N ARG A 481 19.22 -2.64 -20.06
CA ARG A 481 18.78 -1.76 -18.98
C ARG A 481 18.55 -2.50 -17.66
N LEU A 482 18.90 -1.86 -16.55
CA LEU A 482 18.54 -2.24 -15.19
C LEU A 482 18.18 -0.98 -14.40
N ASP A 483 16.89 -0.67 -14.29
CA ASP A 483 16.37 0.47 -13.54
C ASP A 483 16.00 0.04 -12.12
N MET A 484 16.54 0.73 -11.12
CA MET A 484 16.17 0.50 -9.73
C MET A 484 14.79 1.12 -9.44
N ALA A 485 14.62 2.38 -9.83
CA ALA A 485 13.37 3.12 -9.75
C ALA A 485 13.27 4.13 -10.91
N ASP A 486 12.06 4.29 -11.43
CA ASP A 486 11.67 5.25 -12.47
C ASP A 486 10.25 5.76 -12.15
N ILE A 487 10.20 7.00 -11.65
CA ILE A 487 9.00 7.63 -11.10
C ILE A 487 8.73 8.92 -11.86
N ILE A 488 7.48 9.09 -12.30
CA ILE A 488 7.00 10.33 -12.93
C ILE A 488 5.66 10.71 -12.31
N SER A 489 5.52 11.98 -11.95
CA SER A 489 4.27 12.59 -11.51
C SER A 489 3.93 13.78 -12.42
N LEU A 490 2.98 13.58 -13.32
CA LEU A 490 2.45 14.60 -14.22
C LEU A 490 1.07 15.05 -13.73
N THR A 491 1.04 15.89 -12.70
CA THR A 491 -0.20 16.50 -12.24
C THR A 491 -0.48 17.75 -13.07
N PRO A 492 -1.57 17.80 -13.86
CA PRO A 492 -1.93 18.99 -14.62
C PRO A 492 -2.11 20.20 -13.71
N LYS A 493 -1.41 21.27 -14.02
CA LYS A 493 -1.55 22.58 -13.41
C LYS A 493 -2.82 23.25 -13.94
N ASP A 494 -3.58 23.82 -13.04
CA ASP A 494 -4.64 24.77 -13.34
C ASP A 494 -4.58 25.94 -12.34
N ASP A 495 -5.44 26.95 -12.51
CA ASP A 495 -5.43 28.19 -11.70
C ASP A 495 -5.73 27.95 -10.20
N ILE A 496 -6.17 26.73 -9.84
CA ILE A 496 -6.63 26.40 -8.49
C ILE A 496 -5.72 25.33 -7.85
N PHE A 497 -5.23 24.38 -8.64
CA PHE A 497 -4.33 23.30 -8.27
C PHE A 497 -2.93 23.54 -8.86
N ASP A 498 -2.13 24.36 -8.18
CA ASP A 498 -0.71 24.57 -8.53
C ASP A 498 0.16 23.44 -7.96
N SER A 499 0.41 22.40 -8.78
CA SER A 499 1.24 21.26 -8.40
C SER A 499 2.40 21.11 -9.38
N LEU A 500 3.62 21.05 -8.84
CA LEU A 500 4.83 20.82 -9.62
C LEU A 500 4.80 19.39 -10.18
N SER A 501 5.03 19.24 -11.48
CA SER A 501 5.29 17.94 -12.09
C SER A 501 6.77 17.61 -11.98
N TRP A 502 7.11 16.35 -11.75
CA TRP A 502 8.48 15.95 -11.50
C TRP A 502 8.74 14.51 -11.91
N ARG A 503 10.02 14.18 -12.05
CA ARG A 503 10.48 12.82 -12.30
C ARG A 503 11.81 12.53 -11.63
N ILE A 504 12.04 11.26 -11.34
CA ILE A 504 13.35 10.73 -10.96
C ILE A 504 13.49 9.32 -11.50
N TYR A 505 14.62 9.01 -12.11
CA TYR A 505 14.94 7.66 -12.53
C TYR A 505 16.44 7.41 -12.50
N GLY A 506 16.84 6.16 -12.23
CA GLY A 506 18.25 5.81 -12.16
C GLY A 506 18.49 4.31 -12.19
N GLY A 507 19.67 3.95 -12.68
CA GLY A 507 20.03 2.58 -12.97
C GLY A 507 21.21 2.45 -13.91
N LEU A 508 21.24 1.34 -14.61
CA LEU A 508 22.18 1.04 -15.69
C LEU A 508 21.42 1.08 -17.01
N GLU A 509 21.91 1.81 -18.00
CA GLU A 509 21.34 1.76 -19.34
C GLU A 509 22.43 1.79 -20.41
N ARG A 510 22.19 1.11 -21.54
CA ARG A 510 23.07 1.24 -22.69
C ARG A 510 22.77 2.54 -23.42
N VAL A 511 23.80 3.35 -23.53
CA VAL A 511 23.78 4.58 -24.31
C VAL A 511 24.54 4.35 -25.60
N ASN A 512 24.07 4.95 -26.69
CA ASN A 512 24.81 4.89 -27.95
C ASN A 512 25.96 5.88 -27.83
N THR A 513 27.14 5.47 -28.31
CA THR A 513 28.28 6.34 -28.57
C THR A 513 28.69 6.19 -30.03
N LYS A 514 29.77 6.86 -30.46
CA LYS A 514 30.17 6.88 -31.88
C LYS A 514 30.49 5.48 -32.42
N ASP A 515 31.16 4.66 -31.61
CA ASP A 515 31.71 3.37 -32.03
C ASP A 515 31.18 2.18 -31.21
N GLU A 516 30.61 2.41 -30.02
CA GLU A 516 30.12 1.35 -29.14
C GLU A 516 28.75 1.69 -28.49
N ARG A 517 28.30 0.78 -27.61
CA ARG A 517 27.11 0.96 -26.76
C ARG A 517 27.43 0.62 -25.31
N PRO A 518 28.22 1.46 -24.62
CA PRO A 518 28.63 1.21 -23.25
C PRO A 518 27.43 1.19 -22.31
N LEU A 519 27.53 0.36 -21.27
CA LEU A 519 26.59 0.38 -20.17
C LEU A 519 26.98 1.54 -19.24
N ALA A 520 26.11 2.53 -19.11
CA ALA A 520 26.31 3.71 -18.29
C ALA A 520 25.46 3.62 -17.02
N THR A 521 26.04 4.06 -15.90
CA THR A 521 25.30 4.25 -14.64
C THR A 521 24.82 5.68 -14.58
N HIS A 522 23.54 5.91 -14.29
CA HIS A 522 23.03 7.27 -14.22
C HIS A 522 21.95 7.46 -13.15
N VAL A 523 21.78 8.71 -12.75
CA VAL A 523 20.62 9.21 -12.03
C VAL A 523 20.16 10.47 -12.75
N THR A 524 18.86 10.59 -12.98
CA THR A 524 18.24 11.74 -13.63
C THR A 524 17.06 12.20 -12.81
N GLY A 525 17.02 13.51 -12.55
CA GLY A 525 15.90 14.19 -11.90
C GLY A 525 15.39 15.30 -12.79
N GLY A 526 14.09 15.55 -12.76
CA GLY A 526 13.49 16.64 -13.52
C GLY A 526 12.27 17.24 -12.83
N ALA A 527 12.00 18.50 -13.13
CA ALA A 527 10.85 19.23 -12.59
C ALA A 527 10.31 20.24 -13.60
N GLY A 528 9.02 20.50 -13.54
CA GLY A 528 8.33 21.44 -14.42
C GLY A 528 6.82 21.37 -14.28
N TYR A 529 6.10 21.53 -15.38
CA TYR A 529 4.65 21.63 -15.36
C TYR A 529 4.00 20.75 -16.44
N ALA A 530 2.83 20.22 -16.10
CA ALA A 530 1.92 19.56 -17.02
C ALA A 530 0.62 20.37 -17.13
N TYR A 531 -0.08 20.26 -18.25
CA TYR A 531 -1.35 20.94 -18.52
C TYR A 531 -2.31 19.96 -19.20
N ASP A 532 -3.59 20.04 -18.84
CA ASP A 532 -4.65 19.33 -19.56
C ASP A 532 -4.98 20.09 -20.85
N LEU A 533 -4.85 19.39 -21.98
CA LEU A 533 -5.20 19.85 -23.31
C LEU A 533 -6.18 18.86 -23.93
N TRP A 534 -7.46 19.20 -23.97
CA TRP A 534 -8.50 18.38 -24.61
C TRP A 534 -8.57 16.93 -24.08
N GLY A 535 -8.40 16.72 -22.77
CA GLY A 535 -8.40 15.38 -22.17
C GLY A 535 -7.11 14.58 -22.42
N SER A 536 -6.03 15.28 -22.76
CA SER A 536 -4.66 14.76 -22.89
C SER A 536 -3.71 15.62 -22.07
N THR A 537 -2.54 15.10 -21.72
CA THR A 537 -1.59 15.80 -20.85
C THR A 537 -0.37 16.22 -21.67
N ALA A 538 -0.16 17.54 -21.83
CA ALA A 538 1.10 18.07 -22.34
C ALA A 538 1.97 18.55 -21.18
N TYR A 539 3.28 18.31 -21.24
CA TYR A 539 4.18 18.66 -20.16
C TYR A 539 5.53 19.15 -20.67
N ALA A 540 6.19 19.95 -19.83
CA ALA A 540 7.54 20.43 -20.03
C ALA A 540 8.33 20.32 -18.73
N LEU A 541 9.48 19.66 -18.76
CA LEU A 541 10.37 19.45 -17.62
C LEU A 541 11.76 19.99 -17.93
N ILE A 542 12.42 20.54 -16.92
CA ILE A 542 13.86 20.78 -16.92
C ILE A 542 14.51 19.58 -16.24
N ASP A 543 15.56 19.03 -16.84
CA ASP A 543 16.23 17.83 -16.38
C ASP A 543 17.69 18.08 -16.02
N ALA A 544 18.13 17.37 -14.98
CA ALA A 544 19.53 17.22 -14.62
C ALA A 544 19.86 15.72 -14.57
N ARG A 545 20.94 15.33 -15.23
CA ARG A 545 21.42 13.95 -15.30
C ARG A 545 22.86 13.87 -14.84
N LEU A 546 23.15 12.93 -13.95
CA LEU A 546 24.50 12.57 -13.55
C LEU A 546 24.79 11.19 -14.13
N GLU A 547 25.83 11.07 -14.95
CA GLU A 547 26.16 9.84 -15.69
C GLU A 547 27.63 9.48 -15.51
N HIS A 548 27.87 8.20 -15.20
CA HIS A 548 29.17 7.55 -15.29
C HIS A 548 29.18 6.68 -16.55
N ASN A 549 30.07 7.01 -17.49
CA ASN A 549 30.26 6.27 -18.72
C ASN A 549 31.76 6.10 -18.98
N ARG A 550 32.17 4.90 -19.41
CA ARG A 550 33.58 4.56 -19.64
C ARG A 550 34.24 5.41 -20.74
N GLU A 551 33.43 5.97 -21.64
CA GLU A 551 33.91 6.74 -22.79
C GLU A 551 34.04 8.24 -22.51
N PHE A 552 33.58 8.70 -21.35
CA PHE A 552 33.70 10.11 -20.97
C PHE A 552 35.14 10.49 -20.61
N ASN A 553 35.48 11.75 -20.88
CA ASN A 553 36.78 12.32 -20.49
C ASN A 553 36.93 12.37 -18.96
N LYS A 554 35.82 12.45 -18.24
CA LYS A 554 35.75 12.36 -16.78
C LYS A 554 34.99 11.10 -16.40
N SER A 555 35.32 10.53 -15.24
CA SER A 555 34.55 9.40 -14.70
C SER A 555 33.10 9.77 -14.41
N LEU A 556 32.75 11.05 -14.29
CA LEU A 556 31.39 11.47 -14.01
C LEU A 556 31.11 12.79 -14.71
N GLU A 557 29.99 12.85 -15.43
CA GLU A 557 29.55 14.06 -16.09
C GLU A 557 28.14 14.44 -15.68
N LEU A 558 27.92 15.74 -15.55
CA LEU A 558 26.61 16.34 -15.37
C LEU A 558 26.07 16.75 -16.74
N ALA A 559 24.80 16.50 -16.99
CA ALA A 559 24.07 17.05 -18.11
C ALA A 559 22.86 17.84 -17.64
N LEU A 560 22.56 18.93 -18.34
CA LEU A 560 21.37 19.74 -18.13
C LEU A 560 20.59 19.87 -19.43
N GLY A 561 19.27 19.93 -19.32
CA GLY A 561 18.43 20.15 -20.49
C GLY A 561 16.96 20.11 -20.17
N GLY A 562 16.14 19.70 -21.13
CA GLY A 562 14.70 19.67 -20.93
C GLY A 562 13.99 18.67 -21.83
N GLU A 563 12.76 18.36 -21.42
CA GLU A 563 11.87 17.44 -22.09
C GLU A 563 10.50 18.07 -22.28
N PHE A 564 9.96 17.92 -23.48
CA PHE A 564 8.57 18.21 -23.81
C PHE A 564 7.88 16.90 -24.17
N GLY A 565 6.71 16.66 -23.60
CA GLY A 565 5.94 15.47 -23.90
C GLY A 565 4.45 15.74 -24.02
N TRP A 566 3.79 14.89 -24.79
CA TRP A 566 2.35 14.86 -24.95
C TRP A 566 1.89 13.42 -24.73
N LEU A 567 1.06 13.20 -23.72
CA LEU A 567 0.42 11.94 -23.37
C LEU A 567 -1.05 12.03 -23.75
N TYR A 568 -1.49 11.18 -24.67
CA TYR A 568 -2.87 11.18 -25.16
C TYR A 568 -3.50 9.81 -24.99
N GLN A 569 -4.83 9.79 -24.97
CA GLN A 569 -5.61 8.56 -24.92
C GLN A 569 -6.38 8.38 -26.23
N SER A 570 -6.28 7.19 -26.82
CA SER A 570 -7.09 6.76 -27.95
C SER A 570 -8.05 5.63 -27.55
N GLN A 571 -8.92 5.22 -28.46
CA GLN A 571 -9.76 4.02 -28.28
C GLN A 571 -8.93 2.74 -28.15
N LEU A 572 -7.72 2.72 -28.71
CA LEU A 572 -6.82 1.56 -28.66
C LEU A 572 -6.05 1.49 -27.34
N GLY A 573 -5.78 2.64 -26.71
CA GLY A 573 -4.93 2.74 -25.53
C GLY A 573 -4.18 4.07 -25.47
N ALA A 574 -3.24 4.15 -24.52
CA ALA A 574 -2.43 5.34 -24.27
C ALA A 574 -1.31 5.50 -25.31
N GLY A 575 -1.01 6.74 -25.68
CA GLY A 575 0.07 7.07 -26.60
C GLY A 575 0.87 8.27 -26.12
N THR A 576 2.12 8.38 -26.58
CA THR A 576 3.02 9.48 -26.22
C THR A 576 3.84 9.96 -27.40
N ILE A 577 4.08 11.28 -27.44
CA ILE A 577 5.10 11.93 -28.26
C ILE A 577 5.99 12.72 -27.32
N LYS A 578 7.30 12.54 -27.42
CA LYS A 578 8.26 13.13 -26.48
C LYS A 578 9.52 13.58 -27.19
N ALA A 579 9.95 14.81 -26.92
CA ALA A 579 11.21 15.38 -27.37
C ALA A 579 12.04 15.78 -26.16
N SER A 580 13.32 15.41 -26.11
CA SER A 580 14.23 15.78 -25.02
C SER A 580 15.60 16.17 -25.55
N GLY A 581 16.25 17.10 -24.88
CA GLY A 581 17.64 17.47 -25.15
C GLY A 581 18.45 17.55 -23.87
N LEU A 582 19.70 17.09 -23.90
CA LEU A 582 20.67 17.16 -22.80
C LEU A 582 22.02 17.66 -23.32
N GLU A 583 22.60 18.61 -22.59
CA GLU A 583 23.94 19.16 -22.78
C GLU A 583 24.84 18.69 -21.64
N PHE A 584 25.87 17.90 -21.95
CA PHE A 584 26.83 17.39 -20.97
C PHE A 584 27.98 18.37 -20.75
N THR A 585 28.54 18.37 -19.54
CA THR A 585 29.72 19.19 -19.20
C THR A 585 30.95 18.88 -20.05
N GLY A 586 31.04 17.68 -20.65
CA GLY A 586 32.06 17.28 -21.61
C GLY A 586 31.78 17.69 -23.06
N SER A 587 30.80 18.58 -23.30
CA SER A 587 30.38 19.06 -24.62
C SER A 587 29.70 18.01 -25.51
N GLU A 588 29.24 16.90 -24.93
CA GLU A 588 28.34 15.97 -25.62
C GLU A 588 26.90 16.52 -25.61
N GLN A 589 26.23 16.45 -26.75
CA GLN A 589 24.81 16.79 -26.90
C GLN A 589 24.02 15.55 -27.26
N ARG A 590 22.89 15.34 -26.58
CA ARG A 590 21.95 14.25 -26.88
C ARG A 590 20.55 14.81 -27.08
N LEU A 591 20.01 14.68 -28.29
CA LEU A 591 18.62 15.01 -28.60
C LEU A 591 17.86 13.72 -28.92
N ASN A 592 16.66 13.57 -28.40
CA ASN A 592 15.81 12.42 -28.64
C ASN A 592 14.40 12.86 -29.02
N LEU A 593 13.82 12.21 -30.03
CA LEU A 593 12.40 12.25 -30.35
C LEU A 593 11.87 10.82 -30.27
N SER A 594 10.80 10.60 -29.51
CA SER A 594 10.19 9.30 -29.36
C SER A 594 8.68 9.37 -29.52
N LEU A 595 8.13 8.35 -30.17
CA LEU A 595 6.71 8.10 -30.31
C LEU A 595 6.42 6.70 -29.76
N GLY A 596 5.37 6.59 -28.95
CA GLY A 596 4.89 5.33 -28.40
C GLY A 596 3.37 5.22 -28.50
N GLN A 597 2.88 4.03 -28.81
CA GLN A 597 1.45 3.71 -28.77
C GLN A 597 1.27 2.35 -28.12
N ASP A 598 0.51 2.29 -27.04
CA ASP A 598 0.08 1.06 -26.39
C ASP A 598 -1.34 0.71 -26.84
N ILE A 599 -1.56 -0.55 -27.19
CA ILE A 599 -2.82 -1.11 -27.65
C ILE A 599 -3.26 -2.13 -26.61
N VAL A 600 -4.29 -1.79 -25.84
CA VAL A 600 -4.82 -2.64 -24.77
C VAL A 600 -5.61 -3.78 -25.40
N LEU A 601 -5.15 -5.02 -25.17
CA LEU A 601 -5.83 -6.24 -25.63
C LEU A 601 -6.80 -6.76 -24.58
N SER A 602 -6.41 -6.67 -23.31
CA SER A 602 -7.25 -6.94 -22.13
C SER A 602 -6.62 -6.26 -20.91
N VAL A 603 -7.21 -6.43 -19.72
CA VAL A 603 -6.68 -5.82 -18.48
C VAL A 603 -5.19 -6.12 -18.30
N ASN A 604 -4.77 -7.38 -18.48
CA ASN A 604 -3.40 -7.83 -18.23
C ASN A 604 -2.54 -8.02 -19.49
N HIS A 605 -2.98 -7.54 -20.66
CA HIS A 605 -2.28 -7.77 -21.92
C HIS A 605 -2.31 -6.55 -22.82
N SER A 606 -1.15 -6.16 -23.36
CA SER A 606 -1.08 -5.09 -24.36
C SER A 606 0.01 -5.30 -25.42
N LEU A 607 -0.12 -4.60 -26.54
CA LEU A 607 0.90 -4.49 -27.58
C LEU A 607 1.39 -3.05 -27.65
N ARG A 608 2.71 -2.83 -27.66
CA ARG A 608 3.29 -1.50 -27.72
C ARG A 608 4.16 -1.33 -28.95
N PHE A 609 3.84 -0.33 -29.75
CA PHE A 609 4.72 0.18 -30.79
C PHE A 609 5.57 1.32 -30.24
N ARG A 610 6.86 1.34 -30.57
CA ARG A 610 7.78 2.42 -30.21
C ARG A 610 8.67 2.77 -31.41
N ALA A 611 8.84 4.07 -31.64
CA ALA A 611 9.78 4.63 -32.59
C ALA A 611 10.62 5.70 -31.89
N ILE A 612 11.95 5.64 -32.02
CA ILE A 612 12.89 6.58 -31.43
C ILE A 612 13.86 7.06 -32.49
N ARG A 613 14.07 8.37 -32.55
CA ARG A 613 15.14 9.03 -33.29
C ARG A 613 16.05 9.73 -32.29
N ARG A 614 17.34 9.42 -32.32
CA ARG A 614 18.37 10.03 -31.47
C ARG A 614 19.35 10.80 -32.35
N TRP A 615 19.75 11.99 -31.92
CA TRP A 615 20.82 12.77 -32.51
C TRP A 615 21.89 13.02 -31.46
N TYR A 616 23.12 12.74 -31.86
CA TYR A 616 24.33 13.03 -31.12
C TYR A 616 25.16 14.04 -31.94
N HIS A 617 26.27 14.53 -31.39
CA HIS A 617 27.12 15.51 -32.07
C HIS A 617 27.54 15.05 -33.49
N ASP A 618 27.99 13.79 -33.61
CA ASP A 618 28.58 13.26 -34.84
C ASP A 618 27.73 12.23 -35.59
N TYR A 619 26.62 11.74 -35.00
CA TYR A 619 25.87 10.63 -35.58
C TYR A 619 24.40 10.62 -35.14
N THR A 620 23.60 9.77 -35.79
CA THR A 620 22.17 9.61 -35.47
C THR A 620 21.83 8.13 -35.32
N ALA A 621 20.86 7.83 -34.46
CA ALA A 621 20.35 6.49 -34.30
C ALA A 621 18.82 6.44 -34.46
N ASN A 622 18.32 5.33 -35.02
CA ASN A 622 16.90 5.03 -35.13
C ASN A 622 16.60 3.73 -34.41
N GLU A 623 15.47 3.67 -33.72
CA GLU A 623 14.97 2.41 -33.15
C GLU A 623 13.48 2.28 -33.44
N PHE A 624 13.07 1.12 -33.94
CA PHE A 624 11.67 0.75 -34.09
C PHE A 624 11.44 -0.58 -33.39
N SER A 625 10.38 -0.69 -32.59
CA SER A 625 10.10 -1.92 -31.87
C SER A 625 8.61 -2.17 -31.68
N LEU A 626 8.26 -3.45 -31.64
CA LEU A 626 6.96 -3.96 -31.25
C LEU A 626 7.14 -4.87 -30.03
N SER A 627 6.44 -4.56 -28.95
CA SER A 627 6.53 -5.27 -27.68
C SER A 627 5.17 -5.87 -27.30
N TYR A 628 5.18 -7.10 -26.81
CA TYR A 628 4.03 -7.70 -26.11
C TYR A 628 4.26 -7.63 -24.61
N HIS A 629 3.26 -7.12 -23.89
CA HIS A 629 3.27 -6.99 -22.44
C HIS A 629 2.27 -7.94 -21.81
N TYR A 630 2.74 -8.70 -20.82
CA TYR A 630 1.92 -9.53 -19.96
C TYR A 630 2.09 -9.09 -18.50
N PHE A 631 0.99 -8.71 -17.86
CA PHE A 631 0.96 -8.30 -16.47
C PHE A 631 0.54 -9.49 -15.59
N PHE A 632 1.29 -9.75 -14.53
CA PHE A 632 1.09 -10.89 -13.65
C PHE A 632 1.48 -10.58 -12.19
N ARG A 633 1.21 -11.55 -11.30
CA ARG A 633 1.39 -11.42 -9.85
C ARG A 633 2.81 -11.57 -9.38
#